data_AF-A0A7Y4L6A8-F1
#
_entry.id   AF-A0A7Y4L6A8-F1
#
_cell.length_a   1.000
_cell.length_b   1.000
_cell.length_c   1.000
_cell.angle_alpha   90.00
_cell.angle_beta   90.00
_cell.angle_gamma   90.00
#
_symmetry.space_group_name_H-M   'P 1'
#
loop_
_entity.id
_entity.type
_entity.pdbx_description
1 polymer ?
#
loop_
_entity_poly.entity_id
_entity_poly.type
_entity_poly.pdbx_seq_one_letter_code
_entity_poly.pdbx_strand_id
1 'polypeptide(L)'
;MFRRTAFTVTVAGLGVLALAACTSNTPKAETNDPAPQAVASGKNDEPGKKVKIGFSAPAADHGWMGAITKATQAEAKKYSDVELLVAEGTNDVNLQISQVETFINQKVDAI
;
A
#
# COMPACT_ATOMS: atom_id res chain seq x y z
N MET A 1 8.75 20.38 -60.40
CA MET A 1 8.02 20.91 -59.23
C MET A 1 7.99 19.83 -58.15
N PHE A 2 9.09 19.68 -57.40
CA PHE A 2 9.32 18.58 -56.45
C PHE A 2 9.75 19.18 -55.12
N ARG A 3 8.84 19.87 -54.42
CA ARG A 3 9.25 20.68 -53.25
C ARG A 3 8.16 21.09 -52.26
N ARG A 4 7.04 20.36 -52.13
CA ARG A 4 5.96 20.73 -51.18
C ARG A 4 5.23 19.57 -50.50
N THR A 5 5.78 18.36 -50.45
CA THR A 5 5.14 17.20 -49.79
C THR A 5 5.89 16.66 -48.57
N ALA A 6 6.91 17.37 -48.08
CA ALA A 6 7.74 16.93 -46.96
C ALA A 6 7.38 17.59 -45.60
N PHE A 7 6.24 18.26 -45.48
CA PHE A 7 5.92 19.07 -44.29
C PHE A 7 4.68 18.63 -43.49
N THR A 8 4.09 17.47 -43.83
CA THR A 8 2.80 17.03 -43.23
C THR A 8 2.89 15.66 -42.55
N VAL A 9 4.07 15.30 -42.02
CA VAL A 9 4.25 14.06 -41.24
C VAL A 9 4.77 14.35 -39.82
N THR A 10 5.24 15.56 -39.53
CA THR A 10 5.97 15.86 -38.27
C THR A 10 5.12 16.33 -37.09
N VAL A 11 3.78 16.39 -37.19
CA VAL A 11 2.92 16.89 -36.10
C VAL A 11 2.18 15.77 -35.34
N ALA A 12 2.12 14.55 -35.88
CA ALA A 12 1.45 13.43 -35.21
C ALA A 12 2.35 12.62 -34.24
N GLY A 13 3.66 12.91 -34.17
CA GLY A 13 4.60 12.18 -33.30
C GLY A 13 4.75 12.75 -31.89
N LEU A 14 4.40 14.01 -31.66
CA LEU A 14 4.65 14.70 -30.39
C LEU A 14 3.58 14.44 -29.32
N GLY A 15 2.39 13.95 -29.69
CA GLY A 15 1.32 13.66 -28.73
C GLY A 15 1.57 12.40 -27.89
N VAL A 16 2.22 11.38 -28.47
CA VAL A 16 2.44 10.09 -27.78
C VAL A 16 3.52 10.19 -26.70
N LEU A 17 4.48 11.11 -26.85
CA LEU A 17 5.54 11.34 -25.87
C LEU A 17 5.06 12.09 -24.61
N ALA A 18 3.93 12.81 -24.69
CA ALA A 18 3.37 13.52 -23.54
C ALA A 18 2.60 12.59 -22.56
N LEU A 19 2.03 11.49 -23.04
CA LEU A 19 1.36 10.51 -22.17
C LEU A 19 2.35 9.63 -21.38
N ALA A 20 3.59 9.46 -21.87
CA ALA A 20 4.64 8.77 -21.14
C ALA A 20 5.18 9.57 -19.95
N ALA A 21 4.97 10.89 -19.92
CA ALA A 21 5.45 11.75 -18.83
C ALA A 21 4.60 11.67 -17.55
N CYS A 22 3.35 11.18 -17.63
CA CYS A 22 2.52 10.95 -16.44
C CYS A 22 2.82 9.60 -15.75
N THR A 23 3.55 8.70 -16.41
CA THR A 23 4.16 7.52 -15.77
C THR A 23 5.64 7.80 -15.55
N SER A 24 5.94 8.67 -14.58
CA SER A 24 7.31 8.99 -14.16
C SER A 24 8.00 7.75 -13.57
N ASN A 25 8.44 6.83 -14.42
CA ASN A 25 9.33 5.72 -14.10
C ASN A 25 10.21 5.45 -15.32
N THR A 26 11.02 6.44 -15.70
CA THR A 26 12.08 6.28 -16.71
C THR A 26 13.13 5.31 -16.15
N PRO A 27 13.45 4.19 -16.84
CA PRO A 27 14.57 3.36 -16.44
C PRO A 27 15.85 4.19 -16.59
N LYS A 28 16.45 4.54 -15.46
CA LYS A 28 17.78 5.16 -15.44
C LYS A 28 18.76 4.13 -16.01
N ALA A 29 19.56 4.52 -16.99
CA ALA A 29 20.65 3.69 -17.48
C ALA A 29 21.60 3.39 -16.30
N GLU A 30 21.75 2.10 -16.01
CA GLU A 30 22.37 1.61 -14.79
C GLU A 30 23.84 1.98 -14.70
N THR A 31 24.20 2.68 -13.64
CA THR A 31 25.53 2.64 -13.04
C THR A 31 25.35 2.73 -11.53
N ASN A 32 25.29 1.55 -10.89
CA ASN A 32 25.13 1.31 -9.46
C ASN A 32 23.70 1.46 -8.89
N ASP A 33 22.73 0.76 -9.46
CA ASP A 33 21.52 0.44 -8.70
C ASP A 33 21.76 -0.85 -7.90
N PRO A 34 21.36 -0.92 -6.61
CA PRO A 34 21.41 -2.16 -5.85
C PRO A 34 20.56 -3.20 -6.57
N ALA A 35 21.12 -4.39 -6.76
CA ALA A 35 20.43 -5.50 -7.41
C ALA A 35 19.01 -5.66 -6.86
N PRO A 36 18.00 -5.99 -7.70
CA PRO A 36 16.67 -6.32 -7.23
C PRO A 36 16.80 -7.33 -6.09
N GLN A 37 16.35 -6.95 -4.89
CA GLN A 37 16.32 -7.87 -3.76
C GLN A 37 15.45 -9.04 -4.22
N ALA A 38 16.07 -10.18 -4.48
CA ALA A 38 15.34 -11.40 -4.70
C ALA A 38 14.47 -11.60 -3.46
N VAL A 39 13.15 -11.50 -3.61
CA VAL A 39 12.22 -11.97 -2.58
C VAL A 39 12.57 -13.43 -2.37
N ALA A 40 13.27 -13.71 -1.28
CA ALA A 40 13.63 -15.06 -0.94
C ALA A 40 12.33 -15.87 -0.92
N SER A 41 12.30 -16.99 -1.64
CA SER A 41 11.25 -17.99 -1.51
C SER A 41 11.34 -18.59 -0.10
N GLY A 42 10.86 -17.82 0.86
CA GLY A 42 10.95 -18.07 2.29
C GLY A 42 9.65 -18.64 2.81
N LYS A 43 9.76 -19.30 3.96
CA LYS A 43 8.66 -19.86 4.74
C LYS A 43 7.85 -18.75 5.45
N ASN A 44 7.39 -17.74 4.71
CA ASN A 44 6.70 -16.57 5.29
C ASN A 44 5.38 -16.94 6.00
N ASP A 45 4.80 -18.10 5.64
CA ASP A 45 3.58 -18.62 6.24
C ASP A 45 3.83 -19.59 7.41
N GLU A 46 5.09 -19.89 7.75
CA GLU A 46 5.39 -20.67 8.94
C GLU A 46 5.19 -19.82 10.20
N PRO A 47 4.44 -20.30 11.21
CA PRO A 47 4.22 -19.55 12.43
C PRO A 47 5.52 -19.14 13.11
N GLY A 48 5.64 -17.84 13.39
CA GLY A 48 6.77 -17.23 14.08
C GLY A 48 6.53 -17.04 15.57
N LYS A 49 7.19 -16.02 16.13
CA LYS A 49 6.90 -15.56 17.49
C LYS A 49 5.52 -14.94 17.50
N LYS A 50 4.75 -15.21 18.57
CA LYS A 50 3.45 -14.59 18.74
C LYS A 50 3.59 -13.07 18.79
N VAL A 51 2.80 -12.38 17.96
CA VAL A 51 2.73 -10.91 17.91
C VAL A 51 1.33 -10.43 18.25
N LYS A 52 1.25 -9.33 18.98
CA LYS A 52 0.03 -8.63 19.33
C LYS A 52 -0.10 -7.40 18.45
N ILE A 53 -1.21 -7.27 17.74
CA ILE A 53 -1.43 -6.18 16.77
C ILE A 53 -2.67 -5.41 17.19
N GLY A 54 -2.54 -4.10 17.43
CA GLY A 54 -3.66 -3.19 17.61
C GLY A 54 -4.23 -2.77 16.25
N PHE A 55 -5.54 -2.59 16.15
CA PHE A 55 -6.19 -2.05 14.96
C PHE A 55 -7.23 -1.02 15.36
N SER A 56 -6.99 0.24 14.99
CA SER A 56 -7.95 1.35 15.06
C SER A 56 -8.29 1.79 13.64
N ALA A 57 -9.56 2.12 13.42
CA ALA A 57 -10.04 2.54 12.12
C ALA A 57 -11.13 3.63 12.27
N PRO A 58 -11.36 4.44 11.22
CA PRO A 58 -12.55 5.27 11.13
C PRO A 58 -13.84 4.45 11.23
N ALA A 59 -14.97 5.13 11.45
CA ALA A 59 -16.26 4.46 11.47
C ALA A 59 -16.57 3.83 10.10
N ALA A 60 -17.32 2.73 10.09
CA ALA A 60 -17.78 2.08 8.87
C ALA A 60 -19.01 2.78 8.26
N ASP A 61 -18.95 4.10 8.12
CA ASP A 61 -20.02 4.94 7.54
C ASP A 61 -20.22 4.76 6.03
N HIS A 62 -19.29 4.04 5.39
CA HIS A 62 -19.36 3.57 4.02
C HIS A 62 -18.76 2.16 3.92
N GLY A 63 -19.16 1.43 2.88
CA GLY A 63 -18.87 -0.01 2.76
C GLY A 63 -17.38 -0.37 2.74
N TRP A 64 -16.52 0.54 2.29
CA TRP A 64 -15.08 0.29 2.19
C TRP A 64 -14.45 0.07 3.57
N MET A 65 -14.74 0.90 4.57
CA MET A 65 -14.14 0.72 5.89
C MET A 65 -14.67 -0.52 6.61
N GLY A 66 -15.97 -0.80 6.48
CA GLY A 66 -16.52 -2.06 6.99
C GLY A 66 -15.90 -3.30 6.33
N ALA A 67 -15.55 -3.21 5.05
CA ALA A 67 -14.85 -4.28 4.34
C ALA A 67 -13.40 -4.44 4.84
N ILE A 68 -12.66 -3.34 5.08
CA ILE A 68 -11.31 -3.40 5.65
C ILE A 68 -11.34 -4.04 7.02
N THR A 69 -12.20 -3.59 7.95
CA THR A 69 -12.26 -4.17 9.31
C THR A 69 -12.54 -5.67 9.28
N LYS A 70 -13.46 -6.12 8.41
CA LYS A 70 -13.74 -7.55 8.22
C LYS A 70 -12.56 -8.30 7.61
N ALA A 71 -11.90 -7.71 6.62
CA ALA A 71 -10.72 -8.30 5.98
C ALA A 71 -9.57 -8.45 6.98
N THR A 72 -9.28 -7.42 7.78
CA THR A 72 -8.25 -7.47 8.84
C THR A 72 -8.51 -8.61 9.83
N GLN A 73 -9.75 -8.72 10.33
CA GLN A 73 -10.12 -9.80 11.24
C GLN A 73 -10.03 -11.18 10.59
N ALA A 74 -10.45 -11.30 9.32
CA ALA A 74 -10.38 -12.56 8.58
C ALA A 74 -8.93 -12.97 8.29
N GLU A 75 -8.07 -11.99 7.99
CA GLU A 75 -6.65 -12.22 7.73
C GLU A 75 -5.93 -12.66 8.99
N ALA A 76 -6.11 -11.95 10.11
CA ALA A 76 -5.50 -12.32 11.39
C ALA A 76 -5.83 -13.75 11.82
N LYS A 77 -7.06 -14.22 11.56
CA LYS A 77 -7.49 -15.59 11.88
C LYS A 77 -6.73 -16.68 11.11
N LYS A 78 -6.06 -16.35 10.01
CA LYS A 78 -5.24 -17.30 9.24
C LYS A 78 -3.94 -17.65 9.95
N TYR A 79 -3.47 -16.81 10.88
CA TYR A 79 -2.18 -16.93 11.52
C TYR A 79 -2.36 -17.25 13.01
N SER A 80 -1.84 -18.40 13.46
CA SER A 80 -1.95 -18.84 14.85
C SER A 80 -1.10 -18.03 15.83
N ASP A 81 -0.09 -17.34 15.30
CA ASP A 81 0.87 -16.49 15.98
C ASP A 81 0.45 -15.00 15.98
N VAL A 82 -0.73 -14.65 15.47
CA VAL A 82 -1.25 -13.28 15.52
C VAL A 82 -2.36 -13.16 16.56
N GLU A 83 -2.19 -12.22 17.48
CA GLU A 83 -3.24 -11.76 18.40
C GLU A 83 -3.70 -10.36 18.00
N LEU A 84 -4.86 -10.28 17.34
CA LEU A 84 -5.43 -9.01 16.89
C LEU A 84 -6.33 -8.40 17.97
N LEU A 85 -6.06 -7.15 18.34
CA LEU A 85 -6.93 -6.31 19.16
C LEU A 85 -7.62 -5.27 18.28
N VAL A 86 -8.95 -5.33 18.18
CA VAL A 86 -9.72 -4.40 17.35
C VAL A 86 -10.42 -3.39 18.26
N ALA A 87 -10.13 -2.10 18.06
CA ALA A 87 -10.91 -1.03 18.65
C ALA A 87 -12.20 -0.78 17.84
N GLU A 88 -13.21 -0.22 18.49
CA GLU A 88 -14.44 0.18 17.81
C GLU A 88 -14.15 1.31 16.80
N GLY A 89 -14.61 1.15 15.57
CA GLY A 89 -14.41 2.14 14.53
C GLY A 89 -15.16 3.43 14.84
N THR A 90 -14.49 4.58 14.71
CA THR A 90 -15.05 5.89 15.10
C THR A 90 -14.49 7.03 14.24
N ASN A 91 -15.28 8.06 13.97
CA ASN A 91 -14.83 9.29 13.30
C ASN A 91 -14.39 10.38 14.29
N ASP A 92 -14.40 10.09 15.59
CA ASP A 92 -13.86 10.99 16.62
C ASP A 92 -12.33 10.83 16.69
N VAL A 93 -11.61 11.91 16.36
CA VAL A 93 -10.14 11.93 16.33
C VAL A 93 -9.54 11.72 17.72
N ASN A 94 -10.14 12.29 18.77
CA ASN A 94 -9.64 12.12 20.14
C ASN A 94 -9.82 10.67 20.61
N LEU A 95 -10.94 10.05 20.22
CA LEU A 95 -11.17 8.63 20.50
C LEU A 95 -10.15 7.75 19.77
N GLN A 96 -9.88 7.99 18.48
CA GLN A 96 -8.83 7.25 17.75
C GLN A 96 -7.44 7.43 18.39
N ILE A 97 -7.08 8.64 18.82
CA ILE A 97 -5.84 8.89 19.57
C ILE A 97 -5.80 8.05 20.84
N SER A 98 -6.88 8.05 21.64
CA SER A 98 -6.93 7.26 22.88
C SER A 98 -6.87 5.75 22.64
N GLN A 99 -7.39 5.26 21.52
CA GLN A 99 -7.28 3.85 21.12
C GLN A 99 -5.82 3.49 20.80
N VAL A 100 -5.12 4.34 20.05
CA VAL A 100 -3.68 4.17 19.77
C VAL A 100 -2.86 4.23 21.05
N GLU A 101 -3.11 5.20 21.93
CA GLU A 101 -2.44 5.30 23.24
C GLU A 101 -2.70 4.06 24.11
N THR A 102 -3.92 3.51 24.06
CA THR A 102 -4.26 2.25 24.75
C THR A 102 -3.40 1.10 24.22
N PHE A 103 -3.23 0.98 22.90
CA PHE A 103 -2.38 -0.05 22.30
C PHE A 103 -0.90 0.12 22.69
N ILE A 104 -0.39 1.35 22.68
CA ILE A 104 0.97 1.68 23.14
C ILE A 104 1.16 1.25 24.60
N ASN A 105 0.22 1.59 25.47
CA ASN A 105 0.28 1.23 26.89
C ASN A 105 0.17 -0.28 27.12
N GLN A 106 -0.60 -0.98 26.28
CA GLN A 106 -0.68 -2.44 26.25
C GLN A 106 0.57 -3.11 25.65
N LYS A 107 1.52 -2.32 25.14
CA LYS A 107 2.77 -2.78 24.50
C LYS A 107 2.50 -3.81 23.40
N VAL A 108 1.56 -3.50 22.51
CA VAL A 108 1.40 -4.27 21.27
C VAL A 108 2.67 -4.18 20.42
N ASP A 109 2.92 -5.19 19.60
CA ASP A 109 4.08 -5.27 18.72
C ASP A 109 3.92 -4.38 17.46
N ALA A 110 2.68 -4.12 17.05
CA ALA A 110 2.33 -3.23 15.95
C ALA A 110 0.93 -2.58 16.15
N ILE A 111 0.71 -1.44 15.52
CA ILE A 111 -0.56 -0.69 15.45
C ILE A 111 -0.84 -0.35 13.99
#